data_AF-A0A8S2D8F6-F1
#
_entry.id   AF-A0A8S2D8F6-F1
#
_cell.length_a   1.000
_cell.length_b   1.000
_cell.length_c   1.000
_cell.angle_alpha   90.00
_cell.angle_beta   90.00
_cell.angle_gamma   90.00
#
_symmetry.space_group_name_H-M   'P 1'
#
loop_
_entity.id
_entity.type
_entity.pdbx_description
1 polymer ?
#
loop_
_entity_poly.entity_id
_entity_poly.type
_entity_poly.pdbx_seq_one_letter_code
_entity_poly.pdbx_strand_id
1 'polypeptide(L)'
;MSDVILEDVALTTPSDIRVFGKWSGAEVQISDMSLVDYILGAKQPKYLPHSAGRYQVKRFRKAMCPIVERLVCSLMFHGRNNGKKLLAVRIVRHTFEIIHLLTGENPLQVLVNAIINSGPREDSTRIGRAGTVRRQAVDVSPLRRVNQALYLLCTGARDSAFKSVKTIAECLADELINAAK
;
A
#
# COMPACT_ATOMS: atom_id res chain seq x y z
N MET A 1 -6.21 -42.46 4.07
CA MET A 1 -7.08 -41.29 3.87
C MET A 1 -6.39 -40.06 4.46
N SER A 2 -5.16 -39.85 3.98
CA SER A 2 -4.13 -39.06 4.65
C SER A 2 -3.13 -38.62 3.58
N ASP A 3 -3.60 -37.83 2.62
CA ASP A 3 -2.73 -37.12 1.70
C ASP A 3 -2.87 -35.65 2.02
N VAL A 4 -1.94 -35.22 2.87
CA VAL A 4 -1.69 -33.87 3.28
C VAL A 4 -1.32 -33.07 2.03
N ILE A 5 -2.10 -32.04 1.73
CA ILE A 5 -1.75 -31.00 0.76
C ILE A 5 -0.49 -30.29 1.27
N LEU A 6 0.67 -30.79 0.86
CA LEU A 6 1.95 -30.11 0.92
C LEU A 6 2.29 -29.69 -0.51
N GLU A 7 1.75 -28.56 -0.95
CA GLU A 7 2.23 -27.89 -2.17
C GLU A 7 3.46 -27.03 -1.82
N ASP A 8 4.62 -27.54 -2.23
CA ASP A 8 5.84 -26.83 -2.66
C ASP A 8 6.24 -25.53 -1.93
N VAL A 9 6.87 -25.69 -0.76
CA VAL A 9 7.78 -24.65 -0.23
C VAL A 9 9.10 -24.73 -1.00
N ALA A 10 9.14 -24.12 -2.19
CA ALA A 10 10.37 -23.97 -2.95
C ALA A 10 11.43 -23.21 -2.12
N LEU A 11 12.63 -23.78 -2.02
CA LEU A 11 13.83 -23.14 -1.51
C LEU A 11 14.10 -21.87 -2.33
N THR A 12 13.67 -20.72 -1.83
CA THR A 12 13.91 -19.42 -2.45
C THR A 12 15.39 -19.07 -2.30
N THR A 13 16.10 -19.00 -3.43
CA THR A 13 17.43 -18.38 -3.48
C THR A 13 17.30 -16.92 -3.04
N PRO A 14 18.30 -16.32 -2.37
CA PRO A 14 18.22 -14.94 -1.89
C PRO A 14 18.01 -13.91 -3.03
N SER A 15 18.26 -14.31 -4.27
CA SER A 15 18.06 -13.52 -5.49
C SER A 15 16.61 -13.47 -6.00
N ASP A 16 15.72 -14.35 -5.54
CA ASP A 16 14.36 -14.49 -6.11
C ASP A 16 13.27 -14.40 -5.03
N ILE A 17 13.40 -13.39 -4.16
CA ILE A 17 12.43 -13.14 -3.09
C ILE A 17 11.14 -12.60 -3.73
N ARG A 18 10.08 -13.41 -3.69
CA ARG A 18 8.73 -13.03 -4.12
C ARG A 18 7.86 -12.62 -2.94
N VAL A 19 7.08 -11.56 -3.11
CA VAL A 19 6.08 -11.14 -2.11
C VAL A 19 5.01 -12.22 -2.02
N PHE A 20 4.75 -12.70 -0.80
CA PHE A 20 3.87 -13.84 -0.51
C PHE A 20 4.25 -15.14 -1.26
N GLY A 21 5.49 -15.27 -1.74
CA GLY A 21 5.94 -16.43 -2.52
C GLY A 21 5.43 -16.47 -3.96
N LYS A 22 4.48 -15.60 -4.34
CA LYS A 22 3.82 -15.62 -5.65
C LYS A 22 4.26 -14.45 -6.55
N TRP A 23 4.41 -13.26 -5.99
CA TRP A 23 4.55 -12.02 -6.78
C TRP A 23 5.99 -11.52 -6.86
N SER A 24 6.53 -11.39 -8.07
CA SER A 24 7.86 -10.81 -8.29
C SER A 24 7.83 -9.28 -8.11
N GLY A 25 8.80 -8.74 -7.38
CA GLY A 25 9.00 -7.28 -7.23
C GLY A 25 9.92 -6.67 -8.28
N ALA A 26 10.62 -7.50 -9.07
CA ALA A 26 11.62 -7.03 -10.05
C ALA A 26 10.99 -6.40 -11.29
N GLU A 27 9.79 -6.84 -11.66
CA GLU A 27 9.06 -6.40 -12.86
C GLU A 27 8.30 -5.07 -12.64
N VAL A 28 8.27 -4.56 -11.41
CA VAL A 28 7.47 -3.38 -11.07
C VAL A 28 8.13 -2.10 -11.58
N GLN A 29 7.46 -1.43 -12.50
CA GLN A 29 7.89 -0.15 -13.08
C GLN A 29 7.17 1.02 -12.42
N ILE A 30 7.91 2.10 -12.17
CA ILE A 30 7.37 3.35 -11.60
C ILE A 30 7.40 4.39 -12.71
N SER A 31 6.24 4.86 -13.16
CA SER A 31 6.11 5.86 -14.22
C SER A 31 6.58 7.25 -13.79
N ASP A 32 6.26 7.66 -12.55
CA ASP A 32 6.56 8.99 -12.03
C ASP A 32 7.95 9.08 -11.39
N MET A 33 8.87 9.82 -12.04
CA MET A 33 10.26 9.99 -11.59
C MET A 33 10.37 10.57 -10.17
N SER A 34 9.48 11.48 -9.77
CA SER A 34 9.50 12.10 -8.43
C SER A 34 9.22 11.14 -7.27
N LEU A 35 8.62 9.98 -7.56
CA LEU A 35 8.16 9.03 -6.55
C LEU A 35 9.10 7.81 -6.40
N VAL A 36 10.06 7.65 -7.31
CA VAL A 36 10.96 6.49 -7.36
C VAL A 36 11.67 6.25 -6.02
N ASP A 37 12.25 7.30 -5.43
CA ASP A 37 12.99 7.20 -4.17
C ASP A 37 12.08 6.99 -2.94
N TYR A 38 10.80 7.36 -3.05
CA TYR A 38 9.83 7.27 -1.95
C TYR A 38 8.97 5.99 -1.98
N ILE A 39 9.03 5.27 -3.11
CA ILE A 39 8.42 3.96 -3.33
C ILE A 39 9.50 2.85 -3.37
N LEU A 40 10.78 3.19 -3.14
CA LEU A 40 11.97 2.32 -3.23
C LEU A 40 11.78 0.90 -2.63
N GLY A 41 10.98 0.77 -1.56
CA GLY A 41 10.59 -0.51 -0.96
C GLY A 41 9.78 -1.47 -1.86
N ALA A 42 9.36 -1.06 -3.06
CA ALA A 42 8.80 -1.94 -4.09
C ALA A 42 9.90 -2.81 -4.75
N LYS A 43 11.13 -2.29 -4.89
CA LYS A 43 12.27 -2.99 -5.49
C LYS A 43 13.02 -3.92 -4.54
N GLN A 44 12.72 -3.84 -3.23
CA GLN A 44 13.25 -4.74 -2.20
C GLN A 44 12.12 -5.64 -1.71
N PRO A 45 11.76 -6.71 -2.46
CA PRO A 45 10.69 -7.58 -2.07
C PRO A 45 11.02 -8.28 -0.75
N LYS A 46 10.05 -8.31 0.16
CA LYS A 46 10.09 -9.13 1.36
C LYS A 46 9.01 -10.18 1.24
N TYR A 47 9.33 -11.40 1.69
CA TYR A 47 8.40 -12.52 1.63
C TYR A 47 7.08 -12.22 2.35
N LEU A 48 7.17 -11.68 3.58
CA LEU A 48 6.03 -11.24 4.38
C LEU A 48 6.15 -9.74 4.70
N PRO A 49 5.07 -8.94 4.57
CA PRO A 49 5.07 -7.53 4.94
C PRO A 49 4.99 -7.31 6.47
N HIS A 50 5.89 -7.97 7.22
CA HIS A 50 6.00 -7.90 8.67
C HIS A 50 7.48 -7.87 9.08
N SER A 51 8.10 -6.69 8.97
CA SER A 51 9.56 -6.55 9.16
C SER A 51 9.99 -6.15 10.58
N ALA A 52 9.04 -5.70 11.43
CA ALA A 52 9.32 -5.06 12.72
C ALA A 52 10.39 -3.94 12.66
N GLY A 53 10.50 -3.25 11.50
CA GLY A 53 11.53 -2.26 11.24
C GLY A 53 11.30 -0.93 11.97
N ARG A 54 12.38 -0.32 12.48
CA ARG A 54 12.34 0.98 13.17
C ARG A 54 12.42 2.16 12.19
N TYR A 55 11.38 2.33 11.37
CA TYR A 55 11.37 3.33 10.29
C TYR A 55 11.06 4.77 10.74
N GLN A 56 10.57 4.97 11.96
CA GLN A 56 10.20 6.31 12.48
C GLN A 56 11.34 7.02 13.23
N VAL A 57 12.46 6.34 13.52
CA VAL A 57 13.57 6.92 14.32
C VAL A 57 14.23 8.12 13.61
N LYS A 58 14.22 8.17 12.27
CA LYS A 58 14.70 9.32 11.50
C LYS A 58 13.63 9.76 10.49
N ARG A 59 13.55 11.06 10.22
CA ARG A 59 12.50 11.72 9.41
C ARG A 59 12.16 11.01 8.09
N PHE A 60 13.16 10.61 7.30
CA PHE A 60 12.97 10.02 5.96
C PHE A 60 13.12 8.50 5.90
N ARG A 61 13.42 7.81 7.02
CA ARG A 61 13.53 6.34 7.03
C ARG A 61 12.22 5.63 6.69
N LYS A 62 11.08 6.31 6.83
CA LYS A 62 9.76 5.81 6.39
C LYS A 62 9.70 5.52 4.88
N ALA A 63 10.48 6.22 4.07
CA ALA A 63 10.55 6.01 2.61
C ALA A 63 11.17 4.65 2.24
N MET A 64 12.09 4.14 3.08
CA MET A 64 12.75 2.84 2.89
C MET A 64 11.85 1.65 3.31
N CYS A 65 10.70 1.90 3.94
CA CYS A 65 9.78 0.84 4.33
C CYS A 65 9.10 0.24 3.09
N PRO A 66 9.02 -1.10 2.94
CA PRO A 66 8.28 -1.74 1.86
C PRO A 66 6.87 -1.19 1.69
N ILE A 67 6.46 -0.92 0.46
CA ILE A 67 5.19 -0.22 0.19
C ILE A 67 3.98 -1.04 0.67
N VAL A 68 4.04 -2.37 0.50
CA VAL A 68 3.04 -3.31 1.00
C VAL A 68 2.96 -3.27 2.52
N GLU A 69 4.08 -3.15 3.23
CA GLU A 69 4.07 -3.03 4.70
C GLU A 69 3.46 -1.70 5.15
N ARG A 70 3.67 -0.61 4.39
CA ARG A 70 3.00 0.68 4.66
C ARG A 70 1.49 0.60 4.45
N LEU A 71 1.03 -0.12 3.43
CA LEU A 71 -0.40 -0.39 3.19
C LEU A 71 -1.01 -1.19 4.37
N VAL A 72 -0.35 -2.29 4.77
CA VAL A 72 -0.75 -3.11 5.93
C VAL A 72 -0.83 -2.27 7.20
N CYS A 73 0.18 -1.45 7.50
CA CYS A 73 0.15 -0.55 8.66
C CYS A 73 -1.00 0.45 8.58
N SER A 74 -1.32 0.93 7.37
CA SER A 74 -2.43 1.85 7.15
C SER A 74 -3.80 1.19 7.28
N LEU A 75 -3.90 -0.14 7.22
CA LEU A 75 -5.14 -0.89 7.44
C LEU A 75 -5.48 -1.09 8.92
N MET A 76 -4.50 -0.98 9.81
CA MET A 76 -4.67 -1.25 11.25
C MET A 76 -5.30 -0.11 12.07
N PHE A 77 -5.73 1.00 11.44
CA PHE A 77 -6.33 2.13 12.14
C PHE A 77 -7.76 1.85 12.66
N HIS A 78 -8.27 2.77 13.48
CA HIS A 78 -9.61 2.81 14.10
C HIS A 78 -9.83 1.84 15.28
N GLY A 79 -9.05 2.02 16.35
CA GLY A 79 -9.37 1.54 17.69
C GLY A 79 -9.38 0.02 17.82
N ARG A 80 -10.50 -0.62 17.45
CA ARG A 80 -10.72 -2.08 17.52
C ARG A 80 -9.71 -2.90 16.70
N ASN A 81 -9.10 -2.28 15.68
CA ASN A 81 -8.14 -2.91 14.77
C ASN A 81 -6.68 -2.54 15.08
N ASN A 82 -6.44 -1.68 16.07
CA ASN A 82 -5.09 -1.27 16.45
C ASN A 82 -4.25 -2.49 16.86
N GLY A 83 -3.02 -2.58 16.35
CA GLY A 83 -2.08 -3.66 16.68
C GLY A 83 -2.32 -5.01 15.99
N LYS A 84 -3.47 -5.23 15.34
CA LYS A 84 -3.82 -6.49 14.66
C LYS A 84 -3.16 -6.63 13.28
N LYS A 85 -1.81 -6.64 13.25
CA LYS A 85 -1.04 -6.68 11.99
C LYS A 85 -1.23 -7.98 11.21
N LEU A 86 -1.31 -9.13 11.90
CA LEU A 86 -1.53 -10.43 11.26
C LEU A 86 -2.86 -10.50 10.50
N LEU A 87 -3.91 -9.84 11.01
CA LEU A 87 -5.20 -9.74 10.34
C LEU A 87 -5.11 -8.87 9.10
N ALA A 88 -4.44 -7.71 9.19
CA ALA A 88 -4.19 -6.84 8.04
C ALA A 88 -3.34 -7.50 6.94
N VAL A 89 -2.32 -8.29 7.31
CA VAL A 89 -1.52 -9.06 6.34
C VAL A 89 -2.37 -10.10 5.61
N ARG A 90 -3.30 -10.77 6.30
CA ARG A 90 -4.24 -11.72 5.65
C ARG A 90 -5.17 -11.01 4.67
N ILE A 91 -5.72 -9.86 5.05
CA ILE A 91 -6.56 -9.04 4.16
C ILE A 91 -5.80 -8.70 2.88
N VAL A 92 -4.58 -8.17 2.99
CA VAL A 92 -3.78 -7.79 1.82
C VAL A 92 -3.43 -8.99 0.95
N ARG A 93 -3.17 -10.17 1.54
CA ARG A 93 -2.96 -11.40 0.77
C ARG A 93 -4.18 -11.73 -0.09
N HIS A 94 -5.37 -11.73 0.49
CA HIS A 94 -6.61 -12.00 -0.26
C HIS A 94 -6.91 -10.91 -1.28
N THR A 95 -6.67 -9.64 -0.97
CA THR A 95 -6.83 -8.55 -1.94
C THR A 95 -5.94 -8.74 -3.16
N PHE A 96 -4.66 -9.09 -2.98
CA PHE A 96 -3.75 -9.31 -4.11
C PHE A 96 -4.16 -10.51 -4.97
N GLU A 97 -4.73 -11.55 -4.37
CA GLU A 97 -5.31 -12.67 -5.12
C GLU A 97 -6.52 -12.23 -5.95
N ILE A 98 -7.43 -11.44 -5.38
CA ILE A 98 -8.59 -10.89 -6.10
C ILE A 98 -8.15 -9.98 -7.26
N ILE A 99 -7.18 -9.09 -7.02
CA ILE A 99 -6.68 -8.18 -8.06
C ILE A 99 -6.11 -8.96 -9.24
N HIS A 100 -5.32 -9.99 -8.99
CA HIS A 100 -4.75 -10.79 -10.06
C HIS A 100 -5.82 -11.55 -10.85
N LEU A 101 -6.81 -12.13 -10.16
CA LEU A 101 -7.91 -12.83 -10.83
C LEU A 101 -8.75 -11.91 -11.72
N LEU A 102 -8.91 -10.65 -11.33
CA LEU A 102 -9.71 -9.68 -12.09
C LEU A 102 -8.94 -8.98 -13.22
N THR A 103 -7.66 -8.66 -13.00
CA THR A 103 -6.86 -7.87 -13.95
C THR A 103 -5.91 -8.70 -14.82
N GLY A 104 -5.48 -9.89 -14.34
CA GLY A 104 -4.42 -10.68 -14.95
C GLY A 104 -3.02 -10.09 -14.80
N GLU A 105 -2.88 -8.90 -14.24
CA GLU A 105 -1.61 -8.21 -14.04
C GLU A 105 -0.98 -8.55 -12.69
N ASN A 106 0.27 -8.13 -12.49
CA ASN A 106 0.94 -8.21 -11.20
C ASN A 106 0.28 -7.21 -10.22
N PRO A 107 -0.30 -7.65 -9.09
CA PRO A 107 -1.01 -6.77 -8.15
C PRO A 107 -0.09 -5.72 -7.49
N LEU A 108 1.23 -5.96 -7.46
CA LEU A 108 2.19 -4.95 -7.01
C LEU A 108 2.25 -3.75 -7.97
N GLN A 109 2.14 -3.99 -9.27
CA GLN A 109 2.10 -2.93 -10.27
C GLN A 109 0.81 -2.10 -10.13
N VAL A 110 -0.33 -2.78 -9.98
CA VAL A 110 -1.63 -2.14 -9.74
C VAL A 110 -1.58 -1.26 -8.48
N LEU A 111 -1.01 -1.77 -7.39
CA LEU A 111 -0.84 -0.98 -6.16
C LEU A 111 0.03 0.26 -6.38
N VAL A 112 1.15 0.14 -7.11
CA VAL A 112 2.03 1.28 -7.38
C VAL A 112 1.33 2.31 -8.26
N ASN A 113 0.65 1.88 -9.32
CA ASN A 113 -0.12 2.76 -10.20
C ASN A 113 -1.22 3.50 -9.42
N ALA A 114 -1.98 2.78 -8.58
CA ALA A 114 -3.00 3.37 -7.73
C ALA A 114 -2.43 4.47 -6.81
N ILE A 115 -1.27 4.25 -6.19
CA ILE A 115 -0.63 5.25 -5.32
C ILE A 115 -0.18 6.47 -6.12
N ILE A 116 0.33 6.29 -7.33
CA ILE A 116 0.77 7.39 -8.21
C ILE A 116 -0.45 8.26 -8.57
N ASN A 117 -1.55 7.63 -9.00
CA ASN A 117 -2.75 8.33 -9.46
C ASN A 117 -3.53 8.99 -8.32
N SER A 118 -3.64 8.35 -7.15
CA SER A 118 -4.38 8.91 -5.99
C SER A 118 -3.63 9.98 -5.21
N GLY A 119 -2.37 10.25 -5.54
CA GLY A 119 -1.54 11.20 -4.81
C GLY A 119 -1.77 12.65 -5.24
N PRO A 120 -2.31 13.54 -4.37
CA PRO A 120 -2.51 14.95 -4.72
C PRO A 120 -1.17 15.67 -4.93
N ARG A 121 -1.10 16.48 -5.99
CA ARG A 121 0.08 17.29 -6.34
C ARG A 121 0.03 18.70 -5.72
N GLU A 122 -1.16 19.25 -5.57
CA GLU A 122 -1.40 20.56 -4.98
C GLU A 122 -2.37 20.42 -3.79
N ASP A 123 -2.18 21.24 -2.76
CA ASP A 123 -3.06 21.32 -1.60
C ASP A 123 -3.19 22.78 -1.12
N SER A 124 -4.27 23.08 -0.40
CA SER A 124 -4.55 24.43 0.08
C SER A 124 -4.15 24.60 1.55
N THR A 125 -3.15 25.44 1.80
CA THR A 125 -2.75 25.78 3.17
C THR A 125 -3.41 27.08 3.61
N ARG A 126 -3.78 27.15 4.89
CA ARG A 126 -4.29 28.38 5.48
C ARG A 126 -3.08 29.25 5.84
N ILE A 127 -2.89 30.35 5.11
CA ILE A 127 -1.84 31.33 5.38
C ILE A 127 -2.49 32.58 5.98
N GLY A 128 -2.10 32.90 7.20
CA GLY A 128 -2.49 34.12 7.89
C GLY A 128 -1.38 35.17 7.80
N ARG A 129 -1.73 36.40 7.46
CA ARG A 129 -0.87 37.57 7.64
C ARG A 129 -1.68 38.65 8.35
N ALA A 130 -1.23 39.02 9.55
CA ALA A 130 -1.95 39.92 10.46
C ALA A 130 -3.42 39.46 10.66
N GLY A 131 -4.39 40.36 10.51
CA GLY A 131 -5.83 40.09 10.70
C GLY A 131 -6.53 39.37 9.54
N THR A 132 -5.84 39.07 8.44
CA THR A 132 -6.45 38.41 7.27
C THR A 132 -5.94 36.99 7.12
N VAL A 133 -6.87 36.06 6.89
CA VAL A 133 -6.59 34.64 6.70
C VAL A 133 -7.16 34.22 5.34
N ARG A 134 -6.30 33.66 4.48
CA ARG A 134 -6.71 33.13 3.18
C ARG A 134 -6.18 31.72 2.96
N ARG A 135 -6.81 30.99 2.03
CA ARG A 135 -6.28 29.72 1.53
C ARG A 135 -5.37 30.00 0.36
N GLN A 136 -4.15 29.50 0.41
CA GLN A 136 -3.17 29.60 -0.66
C GLN A 136 -2.88 28.19 -1.18
N ALA A 137 -2.86 28.02 -2.50
CA ALA A 137 -2.40 26.78 -3.14
C ALA A 137 -0.89 26.64 -2.94
N VAL A 138 -0.47 25.45 -2.51
CA VAL A 138 0.93 25.08 -2.26
C VAL A 138 1.18 23.68 -2.78
N ASP A 139 2.38 23.46 -3.31
CA ASP A 139 2.80 22.15 -3.80
C ASP A 139 2.98 21.13 -2.67
N VAL A 140 2.66 19.86 -2.97
CA VAL A 140 2.75 18.76 -2.01
C VAL A 140 4.05 17.98 -2.21
N SER A 141 4.76 17.70 -1.11
CA SER A 141 5.98 16.88 -1.18
C SER A 141 5.69 15.43 -1.62
N PRO A 142 6.61 14.76 -2.35
CA PRO A 142 6.42 13.38 -2.80
C PRO A 142 6.14 12.39 -1.66
N LEU A 143 6.80 12.54 -0.50
CA LEU A 143 6.53 11.70 0.67
C LEU A 143 5.11 11.91 1.22
N ARG A 144 4.62 13.16 1.24
CA ARG A 144 3.25 13.47 1.66
C ARG A 144 2.24 12.92 0.66
N ARG A 145 2.51 13.03 -0.64
CA ARG A 145 1.72 12.46 -1.72
C ARG A 145 1.48 10.95 -1.53
N VAL A 146 2.54 10.16 -1.29
CA VAL A 146 2.39 8.70 -1.02
C VAL A 146 1.64 8.43 0.27
N ASN A 147 1.91 9.17 1.34
CA ASN A 147 1.22 8.98 2.63
C ASN A 147 -0.28 9.30 2.52
N GLN A 148 -0.64 10.35 1.79
CA GLN A 148 -2.02 10.75 1.58
C GLN A 148 -2.76 9.74 0.70
N ALA A 149 -2.15 9.27 -0.40
CA ALA A 149 -2.73 8.24 -1.26
C ALA A 149 -3.07 6.97 -0.47
N LEU A 150 -2.12 6.43 0.30
CA LEU A 150 -2.35 5.25 1.14
C LEU A 150 -3.44 5.48 2.19
N TYR A 151 -3.51 6.67 2.77
CA TYR A 151 -4.52 7.00 3.76
C TYR A 151 -5.92 7.05 3.12
N LEU A 152 -6.06 7.73 1.98
CA LEU A 152 -7.33 7.87 1.27
C LEU A 152 -7.85 6.52 0.78
N LEU A 153 -7.02 5.72 0.12
CA LEU A 153 -7.38 4.37 -0.35
C LEU A 153 -7.85 3.46 0.80
N CYS A 154 -7.11 3.42 1.91
CA CYS A 154 -7.50 2.61 3.07
C CYS A 154 -8.75 3.14 3.79
N THR A 155 -9.01 4.44 3.73
CA THR A 155 -10.20 5.03 4.35
C THR A 155 -11.43 4.76 3.49
N GLY A 156 -11.35 5.00 2.17
CA GLY A 156 -12.43 4.66 1.22
C GLY A 156 -12.80 3.18 1.25
N ALA A 157 -11.79 2.28 1.25
CA ALA A 157 -12.05 0.85 1.34
C ALA A 157 -12.77 0.44 2.64
N ARG A 158 -12.46 1.11 3.77
CA ARG A 158 -13.13 0.83 5.05
C ARG A 158 -14.55 1.36 5.09
N ASP A 159 -14.76 2.58 4.63
CA ASP A 159 -16.08 3.20 4.64
C ASP A 159 -17.03 2.42 3.72
N SER A 160 -16.53 1.96 2.56
CA SER A 160 -17.25 1.08 1.65
C SER A 160 -17.54 -0.30 2.26
N ALA A 161 -16.62 -0.85 3.06
CA ALA A 161 -16.84 -2.13 3.75
C ALA A 161 -17.78 -2.00 4.96
N PHE A 162 -17.90 -0.82 5.56
CA PHE A 162 -18.66 -0.62 6.79
C PHE A 162 -20.17 -0.84 6.55
N LYS A 163 -20.76 -1.78 7.30
CA LYS A 163 -22.17 -2.19 7.17
C LYS A 163 -22.55 -2.74 5.78
N SER A 164 -21.57 -3.13 4.97
CA SER A 164 -21.79 -3.81 3.69
C SER A 164 -21.65 -5.33 3.84
N VAL A 165 -22.18 -6.08 2.87
CA VAL A 165 -21.98 -7.54 2.77
C VAL A 165 -20.57 -7.86 2.25
N LYS A 166 -19.99 -6.96 1.45
CA LYS A 166 -18.66 -7.12 0.86
C LYS A 166 -17.59 -7.16 1.94
N THR A 167 -16.59 -8.02 1.73
CA THR A 167 -15.46 -8.07 2.65
C THR A 167 -14.51 -6.90 2.40
N ILE A 168 -13.74 -6.50 3.42
CA ILE A 168 -12.72 -5.45 3.27
C ILE A 168 -11.68 -5.79 2.20
N ALA A 169 -11.41 -7.07 1.96
CA ALA A 169 -10.44 -7.50 0.95
C ALA A 169 -10.94 -7.21 -0.48
N GLU A 170 -12.24 -7.44 -0.73
CA GLU A 170 -12.92 -7.12 -1.99
C GLU A 170 -13.04 -5.61 -2.19
N CYS A 171 -13.50 -4.87 -1.18
CA CYS A 171 -13.62 -3.41 -1.27
C CYS A 171 -12.25 -2.76 -1.54
N LEU A 172 -11.17 -3.26 -0.93
CA LEU A 172 -9.83 -2.75 -1.18
C LEU A 172 -9.33 -3.13 -2.58
N ALA A 173 -9.71 -4.30 -3.11
CA ALA A 173 -9.36 -4.68 -4.48
C ALA A 173 -10.07 -3.77 -5.49
N ASP A 174 -11.38 -3.54 -5.32
CA ASP A 174 -12.17 -2.63 -6.14
C ASP A 174 -11.56 -1.21 -6.15
N GLU A 175 -11.21 -0.67 -4.97
CA GLU A 175 -10.56 0.64 -4.83
C GLU A 175 -9.20 0.70 -5.54
N LEU A 176 -8.34 -0.31 -5.37
CA LEU A 176 -7.02 -0.31 -6.01
C LEU A 176 -7.12 -0.43 -7.54
N ILE A 177 -8.03 -1.25 -8.05
CA ILE A 177 -8.22 -1.42 -9.50
C ILE A 177 -8.76 -0.12 -10.11
N ASN A 178 -9.73 0.53 -9.44
CA ASN A 178 -10.30 1.78 -9.92
C ASN A 178 -9.30 2.93 -9.85
N ALA A 179 -8.48 2.99 -8.79
CA ALA A 179 -7.46 4.02 -8.64
C ALA A 179 -6.25 3.82 -9.58
N ALA A 180 -5.98 2.59 -10.02
CA ALA A 180 -4.86 2.30 -10.93
C ALA A 180 -5.15 2.72 -12.38
N LYS A 181 -6.43 2.83 -12.75
CA LYS A 181 -6.89 3.37 -14.03
C LYS A 181 -6.88 4.90 -14.01
#